data_AF-A0A7W1R0M3-F1
#
_entry.id   AF-A0A7W1R0M3-F1
#
_cell.length_a   1.000
_cell.length_b   1.000
_cell.length_c   1.000
_cell.angle_alpha   90.00
_cell.angle_beta   90.00
_cell.angle_gamma   90.00
#
_symmetry.space_group_name_H-M   'P 1'
#
loop_
_entity.id
_entity.type
_entity.pdbx_description
1 polymer ?
#
loop_
_entity_poly.entity_id
_entity_poly.type
_entity_poly.pdbx_seq_one_letter_code
_entity_poly.pdbx_strand_id
1 'polypeptide(L)'
;RGYHALRVPANPEVGVRLVSLDDAKELVPPIYERTRLRTPGMHARSPDWWETRILDDPPDRREDGAAKNVAIADLDGVPSAYALYRVVSKWEGAANAGHVRILESMGDDGAELGLWSFLLGLDWVGTFRANHLPIDHPLLHALVYPRRALLRLYDTLFLRLVDVGAALTARSYASEEPLVLELEDAFLPENSGRWRIADGGAERTDDDADLALDVNEAGSLYLGGFTASELVRAGLVRELREGAAQRADRLFATSRKPWCPEIF
;
A
#
# COMPACT_ATOMS: atom_id res chain seq x y z
N ARG A 1 -15.66 26.84 0.61
CA ARG A 1 -15.07 25.51 0.35
C ARG A 1 -14.71 24.90 1.70
N GLY A 2 -15.16 23.68 1.99
CA GLY A 2 -14.86 23.00 3.26
C GLY A 2 -13.37 22.69 3.41
N TYR A 3 -12.93 22.41 4.63
CA TYR A 3 -11.52 22.11 4.91
C TYR A 3 -11.03 20.75 4.35
N HIS A 4 -11.95 19.94 3.82
CA HIS A 4 -11.70 18.68 3.11
C HIS A 4 -11.55 18.87 1.58
N ALA A 5 -11.56 20.11 1.07
CA ALA A 5 -11.55 20.37 -0.37
C ALA A 5 -10.29 19.81 -1.06
N LEU A 6 -10.50 19.28 -2.26
CA LEU A 6 -9.45 18.89 -3.20
C LEU A 6 -9.00 20.09 -4.05
N ARG A 7 -7.72 20.11 -4.45
CA ARG A 7 -7.07 21.16 -5.26
C ARG A 7 -7.63 21.19 -6.68
N VAL A 8 -7.82 20.00 -7.25
CA VAL A 8 -8.42 19.79 -8.56
C VAL A 8 -9.83 19.23 -8.31
N PRO A 9 -10.85 19.71 -9.04
CA PRO A 9 -12.17 19.10 -9.01
C PRO A 9 -12.09 17.61 -9.34
N ALA A 10 -13.01 16.81 -8.78
CA ALA A 10 -13.16 15.42 -9.20
C ALA A 10 -13.37 15.33 -10.72
N ASN A 11 -12.84 14.28 -11.34
CA ASN A 11 -13.13 14.00 -12.74
C ASN A 11 -14.66 13.89 -12.90
N PRO A 12 -15.32 14.75 -13.71
CA PRO A 12 -16.77 14.71 -13.90
C PRO A 12 -17.26 13.41 -14.53
N GLU A 13 -16.38 12.63 -15.16
CA GLU A 13 -16.69 11.30 -15.72
C GLU A 13 -16.76 10.21 -14.65
N VAL A 14 -16.33 10.51 -13.41
CA VAL A 14 -16.41 9.56 -12.30
C VAL A 14 -17.75 9.69 -11.59
N GLY A 15 -18.62 8.72 -11.82
CA GLY A 15 -19.89 8.56 -11.10
C GLY A 15 -19.70 7.64 -9.90
N VAL A 16 -20.24 7.99 -8.73
CA VAL A 16 -20.20 7.13 -7.54
C VAL A 16 -21.59 6.68 -7.15
N ARG A 17 -21.75 5.38 -6.91
CA ARG A 17 -23.02 4.75 -6.47
C ARG A 17 -22.80 3.87 -5.25
N LEU A 18 -23.83 3.80 -4.41
CA LEU A 18 -23.87 2.82 -3.32
C LEU A 18 -24.44 1.51 -3.82
N VAL A 19 -23.88 0.41 -3.34
CA VAL A 19 -24.32 -0.96 -3.70
C VAL A 19 -24.56 -1.78 -2.45
N SER A 20 -25.34 -2.86 -2.59
CA SER A 20 -25.52 -3.81 -1.50
C SER A 20 -24.23 -4.60 -1.25
N LEU A 21 -24.12 -5.22 -0.07
CA LEU A 21 -23.01 -6.15 0.20
C LEU A 21 -23.03 -7.38 -0.71
N ASP A 22 -24.21 -7.78 -1.20
CA ASP A 22 -24.33 -8.90 -2.14
C ASP A 22 -23.80 -8.52 -3.53
N ASP A 23 -24.17 -7.35 -4.07
CA ASP A 23 -23.62 -6.85 -5.34
C ASP A 23 -22.09 -6.62 -5.25
N ALA A 24 -21.61 -6.22 -4.07
CA ALA A 24 -20.19 -5.97 -3.83
C ALA A 24 -19.32 -7.23 -4.02
N LYS A 25 -19.88 -8.44 -3.82
CA LYS A 25 -19.16 -9.71 -4.01
C LYS A 25 -18.67 -9.89 -5.44
N GLU A 26 -19.38 -9.33 -6.41
CA GLU A 26 -19.00 -9.38 -7.84
C GLU A 26 -18.19 -8.14 -8.26
N LEU A 27 -18.52 -6.97 -7.71
CA LEU A 27 -17.96 -5.69 -8.18
C LEU A 27 -16.59 -5.34 -7.58
N VAL A 28 -16.34 -5.69 -6.32
CA VAL A 28 -15.13 -5.28 -5.59
C VAL A 28 -13.89 -6.10 -5.97
N PRO A 29 -13.93 -7.45 -6.01
CA PRO A 29 -12.73 -8.25 -6.24
C PRO A 29 -11.98 -7.94 -7.54
N PRO A 30 -12.62 -7.68 -8.70
CA PRO A 30 -11.91 -7.30 -9.92
C PRO A 30 -11.14 -5.98 -9.80
N ILE A 31 -11.63 -5.01 -9.03
CA ILE A 31 -10.95 -3.72 -8.80
C ILE A 31 -9.73 -3.93 -7.89
N TYR A 32 -9.89 -4.71 -6.82
CA TYR A 32 -8.79 -5.10 -5.95
C TYR A 32 -7.70 -5.81 -6.73
N GLU A 33 -8.06 -6.77 -7.59
CA GLU A 33 -7.09 -7.55 -8.37
C GLU A 33 -6.25 -6.67 -9.32
N ARG A 34 -6.88 -5.73 -10.02
CA ARG A 34 -6.14 -4.76 -10.85
C ARG A 34 -5.19 -3.90 -10.02
N THR A 35 -5.59 -3.50 -8.81
CA THR A 35 -4.74 -2.73 -7.90
C THR A 35 -3.60 -3.56 -7.33
N ARG A 36 -3.88 -4.81 -6.96
CA ARG A 36 -2.91 -5.77 -6.44
C ARG A 36 -1.79 -6.04 -7.43
N LEU A 37 -2.12 -6.29 -8.70
CA LEU A 37 -1.13 -6.65 -9.73
C LEU A 37 -0.11 -5.54 -10.04
N ARG A 38 -0.41 -4.27 -9.71
CA ARG A 38 0.48 -3.13 -9.91
C ARG A 38 1.11 -2.59 -8.62
N THR A 39 0.80 -3.18 -7.46
CA THR A 39 1.22 -2.65 -6.16
C THR A 39 1.99 -3.72 -5.39
N PRO A 40 3.32 -3.57 -5.23
CA PRO A 40 4.13 -4.48 -4.42
C PRO A 40 3.57 -4.61 -3.00
N GLY A 41 3.60 -5.82 -2.43
CA GLY A 41 3.14 -6.07 -1.06
C GLY A 41 1.67 -6.43 -0.90
N MET A 42 0.82 -6.24 -1.92
CA MET A 42 -0.57 -6.69 -1.86
C MET A 42 -0.66 -8.20 -2.12
N HIS A 43 -1.43 -8.91 -1.28
CA HIS A 43 -1.62 -10.36 -1.37
C HIS A 43 -2.95 -10.71 -2.09
N ALA A 44 -3.01 -11.91 -2.68
CA ALA A 44 -4.23 -12.40 -3.29
C ALA A 44 -5.26 -12.76 -2.21
N ARG A 45 -6.53 -12.43 -2.45
CA ARG A 45 -7.65 -12.76 -1.55
C ARG A 45 -8.46 -13.90 -2.18
N SER A 46 -8.66 -14.98 -1.43
CA SER A 46 -9.54 -16.08 -1.83
C SER A 46 -11.02 -15.65 -1.78
N PRO A 47 -11.94 -16.38 -2.43
CA PRO A 47 -13.38 -16.16 -2.26
C PRO A 47 -13.82 -16.16 -0.79
N ASP A 48 -13.33 -17.11 0.01
CA ASP A 48 -13.63 -17.18 1.45
C ASP A 48 -13.11 -15.96 2.21
N TRP A 49 -11.95 -15.40 1.81
CA TRP A 49 -11.41 -14.18 2.41
C TRP A 49 -12.35 -12.99 2.15
N TRP A 50 -12.83 -12.85 0.91
CA TRP A 50 -13.82 -11.83 0.58
C TRP A 50 -15.09 -12.00 1.38
N GLU A 51 -15.65 -13.21 1.42
CA GLU A 51 -16.92 -13.48 2.08
C GLU A 51 -16.83 -13.28 3.59
N THR A 52 -15.85 -13.90 4.25
CA THR A 52 -15.81 -14.01 5.72
C THR A 52 -15.08 -12.88 6.43
N ARG A 53 -14.20 -12.16 5.72
CA ARG A 53 -13.34 -11.14 6.34
C ARG A 53 -13.60 -9.74 5.81
N ILE A 54 -13.69 -9.58 4.49
CA ILE A 54 -13.79 -8.24 3.89
C ILE A 54 -15.24 -7.75 3.78
N LEU A 55 -16.15 -8.59 3.28
CA LEU A 55 -17.54 -8.21 3.02
C LEU A 55 -18.49 -8.58 4.16
N ASP A 56 -18.17 -9.58 4.98
CA ASP A 56 -18.97 -9.92 6.18
C ASP A 56 -19.20 -8.71 7.11
N ASP A 57 -20.44 -8.54 7.58
CA ASP A 57 -20.83 -7.41 8.44
C ASP A 57 -21.69 -7.84 9.65
N PRO A 58 -21.17 -8.70 10.54
CA PRO A 58 -21.94 -9.15 11.67
C PRO A 58 -21.98 -8.03 12.74
N PRO A 59 -23.13 -7.83 13.44
CA PRO A 59 -23.32 -6.71 14.35
C PRO A 59 -22.25 -6.56 15.45
N ASP A 60 -21.69 -7.66 15.94
CA ASP A 60 -20.67 -7.71 16.99
C ASP A 60 -19.30 -7.18 16.52
N ARG A 61 -19.02 -7.17 15.22
CA ARG A 61 -17.78 -6.62 14.64
C ARG A 61 -17.90 -5.15 14.20
N ARG A 62 -19.04 -4.51 14.44
CA ARG A 62 -19.26 -3.11 14.03
C ARG A 62 -18.69 -2.10 15.00
N GLU A 63 -18.40 -2.51 16.23
CA GLU A 63 -18.04 -1.64 17.35
C GLU A 63 -19.11 -0.55 17.55
N ASP A 64 -18.76 0.74 17.40
CA ASP A 64 -19.67 1.89 17.48
C ASP A 64 -20.24 2.32 16.12
N GLY A 65 -19.91 1.60 15.05
CA GLY A 65 -20.31 1.94 13.68
C GLY A 65 -21.67 1.38 13.27
N ALA A 66 -22.33 2.08 12.33
CA ALA A 66 -23.48 1.56 11.60
C ALA A 66 -23.08 0.40 10.66
N ALA A 67 -24.07 -0.13 9.94
CA ALA A 67 -23.86 -1.12 8.88
C ALA A 67 -22.82 -0.64 7.84
N LYS A 68 -22.10 -1.58 7.25
CA LYS A 68 -21.06 -1.33 6.26
C LYS A 68 -21.71 -0.82 4.98
N ASN A 69 -21.18 0.26 4.45
CA ASN A 69 -21.56 0.82 3.16
C ASN A 69 -20.48 0.46 2.14
N VAL A 70 -20.91 0.21 0.91
CA VAL A 70 -20.04 -0.03 -0.23
C VAL A 70 -20.33 1.04 -1.27
N ALA A 71 -19.31 1.82 -1.62
CA ALA A 71 -19.36 2.75 -2.73
C ALA A 71 -18.52 2.22 -3.89
N ILE A 72 -19.07 2.25 -5.09
CA ILE A 72 -18.35 1.96 -6.34
C ILE A 72 -18.26 3.26 -7.15
N ALA A 73 -17.05 3.59 -7.57
CA ALA A 73 -16.81 4.65 -8.52
C ALA A 73 -16.63 4.03 -9.92
N ASP A 74 -17.51 4.41 -10.84
CA ASP A 74 -17.44 4.05 -12.24
C ASP A 74 -16.71 5.17 -13.01
N LEU A 75 -15.69 4.82 -13.78
CA LEU A 75 -15.03 5.71 -14.74
C LEU A 75 -15.44 5.26 -16.14
N ASP A 76 -16.05 6.15 -16.93
CA ASP A 76 -16.58 5.83 -18.26
C ASP A 76 -17.52 4.60 -18.26
N GLY A 77 -18.30 4.45 -17.18
CA GLY A 77 -19.23 3.32 -17.00
C GLY A 77 -18.58 2.00 -16.55
N VAL A 78 -17.27 2.00 -16.28
CA VAL A 78 -16.53 0.83 -15.80
C VAL A 78 -16.26 0.97 -14.29
N PRO A 79 -16.62 -0.02 -13.46
CA PRO A 79 -16.25 -0.06 -12.04
C PRO A 79 -14.72 0.00 -11.86
N SER A 80 -14.22 1.12 -11.36
CA SER A 80 -12.80 1.45 -11.34
C SER A 80 -12.23 1.79 -9.96
N ALA A 81 -13.04 2.18 -8.98
CA ALA A 81 -12.62 2.27 -7.58
C ALA A 81 -13.74 1.81 -6.65
N TYR A 82 -13.39 1.40 -5.43
CA TYR A 82 -14.36 1.11 -4.39
C TYR A 82 -13.92 1.62 -3.02
N ALA A 83 -14.90 1.89 -2.17
CA ALA A 83 -14.68 2.13 -0.75
C ALA A 83 -15.63 1.28 0.10
N LEU A 84 -15.09 0.72 1.18
CA LEU A 84 -15.83 0.14 2.28
C LEU A 84 -15.77 1.13 3.44
N TYR A 85 -16.91 1.58 3.95
CA TYR A 85 -16.92 2.56 5.03
C TYR A 85 -18.12 2.39 5.97
N ARG A 86 -18.02 2.99 7.16
CA ARG A 86 -19.10 3.07 8.14
C ARG A 86 -19.28 4.50 8.62
N VAL A 87 -20.51 4.86 8.91
CA VAL A 87 -20.83 6.08 9.66
C VAL A 87 -20.89 5.73 11.13
N VAL A 88 -20.10 6.43 11.95
CA VAL A 88 -20.15 6.36 13.40
C VAL A 88 -20.89 7.61 13.89
N SER A 89 -22.08 7.41 14.46
CA SER A 89 -22.88 8.50 14.99
C SER A 89 -22.51 8.74 16.46
N LYS A 90 -22.08 9.96 16.77
CA LYS A 90 -21.77 10.38 18.13
C LYS A 90 -22.18 11.82 18.34
N TRP A 91 -22.78 12.12 19.48
CA TRP A 91 -23.20 13.47 19.86
C TRP A 91 -22.54 13.89 21.16
N GLU A 92 -22.01 15.11 21.20
CA GLU A 92 -21.47 15.76 22.39
C GLU A 92 -22.25 17.06 22.61
N GLY A 93 -23.26 17.01 23.48
CA GLY A 93 -24.27 18.07 23.58
C GLY A 93 -25.03 18.22 22.26
N ALA A 94 -25.06 19.44 21.70
CA ALA A 94 -25.67 19.73 20.41
C ALA A 94 -24.72 19.60 19.20
N ALA A 95 -23.46 19.22 19.43
CA ALA A 95 -22.46 19.06 18.37
C ALA A 95 -22.37 17.60 17.91
N ASN A 96 -22.33 17.40 16.60
CA ASN A 96 -22.05 16.09 16.03
C ASN A 96 -20.55 15.80 16.13
N ALA A 97 -20.20 14.82 16.96
CA ALA A 97 -18.86 14.30 17.17
C ALA A 97 -18.63 12.96 16.43
N GLY A 98 -19.55 12.60 15.53
CA GLY A 98 -19.48 11.43 14.68
C GLY A 98 -18.43 11.56 13.59
N HIS A 99 -18.09 10.43 13.00
CA HIS A 99 -17.09 10.35 11.94
C HIS A 99 -17.43 9.28 10.90
N VAL A 100 -16.86 9.43 9.71
CA VAL A 100 -16.83 8.33 8.73
C VAL A 100 -15.54 7.55 8.94
N ARG A 101 -15.68 6.25 9.18
CA ARG A 101 -14.57 5.30 9.22
C ARG A 101 -14.47 4.61 7.86
N ILE A 102 -13.45 4.97 7.09
CA ILE A 102 -13.07 4.30 5.85
C ILE A 102 -12.30 3.04 6.24
N LEU A 103 -12.89 1.88 5.98
CA LEU A 103 -12.32 0.57 6.29
C LEU A 103 -11.29 0.18 5.22
N GLU A 104 -11.60 0.46 3.96
CA GLU A 104 -10.75 0.19 2.81
C GLU A 104 -11.17 1.12 1.65
N SER A 105 -10.21 1.64 0.88
CA SER A 105 -10.46 2.42 -0.33
C SER A 105 -9.32 2.18 -1.31
N MET A 106 -9.67 1.84 -2.55
CA MET A 106 -8.70 1.75 -3.64
C MET A 106 -9.38 1.70 -5.01
N GLY A 107 -8.58 1.96 -6.04
CA GLY A 107 -8.99 1.91 -7.41
C GLY A 107 -7.95 2.40 -8.40
N ASP A 108 -8.33 2.36 -9.66
CA ASP A 108 -7.55 2.86 -10.79
C ASP A 108 -7.29 4.37 -10.65
N ASP A 109 -6.15 4.85 -11.17
CA ASP A 109 -5.67 6.21 -10.90
C ASP A 109 -6.64 7.30 -11.39
N GLY A 110 -7.48 7.00 -12.38
CA GLY A 110 -8.51 7.90 -12.90
C GLY A 110 -9.78 8.01 -12.04
N ALA A 111 -10.04 7.05 -11.15
CA ALA A 111 -11.27 6.98 -10.36
C ALA A 111 -11.06 7.27 -8.86
N GLU A 112 -9.85 7.03 -8.32
CA GLU A 112 -9.55 7.14 -6.88
C GLU A 112 -9.93 8.51 -6.31
N LEU A 113 -9.50 9.62 -6.93
CA LEU A 113 -9.82 10.96 -6.42
C LEU A 113 -11.30 11.33 -6.56
N GLY A 114 -12.02 10.75 -7.54
CA GLY A 114 -13.47 10.91 -7.65
C GLY A 114 -14.21 10.22 -6.51
N LEU A 115 -13.79 9.00 -6.17
CA LEU A 115 -14.26 8.27 -4.99
C LEU A 115 -13.98 9.05 -3.69
N TRP A 116 -12.76 9.58 -3.53
CA TRP A 116 -12.43 10.40 -2.34
C TRP A 116 -13.22 11.71 -2.28
N SER A 117 -13.52 12.32 -3.43
CA SER A 117 -14.40 13.49 -3.46
C SER A 117 -15.80 13.16 -2.98
N PHE A 118 -16.33 11.97 -3.32
CA PHE A 118 -17.59 11.48 -2.77
C PHE A 118 -17.49 11.25 -1.26
N LEU A 119 -16.48 10.50 -0.80
CA LEU A 119 -16.29 10.19 0.62
C LEU A 119 -16.19 11.46 1.47
N LEU A 120 -15.35 12.41 1.07
CA LEU A 120 -15.15 13.68 1.78
C LEU A 120 -16.34 14.65 1.65
N GLY A 121 -17.23 14.40 0.69
CA GLY A 121 -18.48 15.13 0.51
C GLY A 121 -19.64 14.60 1.33
N LEU A 122 -19.46 13.51 2.10
CA LEU A 122 -20.49 13.02 3.01
C LEU A 122 -20.81 14.09 4.07
N ASP A 123 -22.07 14.49 4.11
CA ASP A 123 -22.57 15.52 5.02
C ASP A 123 -22.72 15.01 6.46
N TRP A 124 -22.87 15.95 7.39
CA TRP A 124 -23.19 15.67 8.80
C TRP A 124 -22.14 14.83 9.54
N VAL A 125 -20.86 14.92 9.14
CA VAL A 125 -19.75 14.31 9.86
C VAL A 125 -18.64 15.33 10.09
N GLY A 126 -18.07 15.32 11.30
CA GLY A 126 -17.02 16.27 11.69
C GLY A 126 -15.61 15.78 11.35
N THR A 127 -15.44 14.48 11.08
CA THR A 127 -14.12 13.86 10.89
C THR A 127 -14.22 12.64 9.97
N PHE A 128 -13.16 12.42 9.20
CA PHE A 128 -12.94 11.22 8.39
C PHE A 128 -11.72 10.49 8.94
N ARG A 129 -11.82 9.17 9.08
CA ARG A 129 -10.72 8.31 9.54
C ARG A 129 -10.50 7.23 8.50
N ALA A 130 -9.32 7.24 7.90
CA ALA A 130 -8.87 6.18 7.01
C ALA A 130 -7.59 5.59 7.56
N ASN A 131 -7.56 4.27 7.66
CA ASN A 131 -6.39 3.51 8.08
C ASN A 131 -5.86 2.73 6.88
N HIS A 132 -4.58 2.32 6.97
CA HIS A 132 -3.93 1.47 5.96
C HIS A 132 -4.02 2.02 4.53
N LEU A 133 -3.89 3.33 4.34
CA LEU A 133 -3.63 3.90 3.01
C LEU A 133 -2.13 3.77 2.67
N PRO A 134 -1.77 3.66 1.38
CA PRO A 134 -0.38 3.68 0.97
C PRO A 134 0.29 5.02 1.33
N ILE A 135 1.59 4.99 1.62
CA ILE A 135 2.32 6.19 2.07
C ILE A 135 2.47 7.26 0.98
N ASP A 136 2.32 6.86 -0.29
CA ASP A 136 2.32 7.69 -1.49
C ASP A 136 0.90 7.93 -2.02
N HIS A 137 -0.13 7.76 -1.19
CA HIS A 137 -1.52 7.90 -1.59
C HIS A 137 -1.79 9.28 -2.25
N PRO A 138 -2.50 9.34 -3.41
CA PRO A 138 -2.66 10.59 -4.18
C PRO A 138 -3.38 11.70 -3.42
N LEU A 139 -4.21 11.36 -2.43
CA LEU A 139 -4.89 12.32 -1.56
C LEU A 139 -3.92 13.30 -0.87
N LEU A 140 -2.70 12.86 -0.55
CA LEU A 140 -1.68 13.69 0.08
C LEU A 140 -1.34 14.94 -0.75
N HIS A 141 -1.36 14.78 -2.07
CA HIS A 141 -1.12 15.86 -3.03
C HIS A 141 -2.41 16.59 -3.42
N ALA A 142 -3.54 15.88 -3.42
CA ALA A 142 -4.82 16.42 -3.85
C ALA A 142 -5.48 17.34 -2.80
N LEU A 143 -5.18 17.23 -1.51
CA LEU A 143 -5.79 18.08 -0.49
C LEU A 143 -5.35 19.55 -0.58
N VAL A 144 -6.30 20.49 -0.46
CA VAL A 144 -5.99 21.92 -0.31
C VAL A 144 -5.30 22.19 1.03
N TYR A 145 -5.71 21.50 2.10
CA TYR A 145 -5.17 21.65 3.45
C TYR A 145 -4.57 20.33 3.97
N PRO A 146 -3.43 19.85 3.43
CA PRO A 146 -2.90 18.52 3.76
C PRO A 146 -2.56 18.34 5.25
N ARG A 147 -2.19 19.42 5.96
CA ARG A 147 -1.95 19.38 7.41
C ARG A 147 -3.17 18.96 8.24
N ARG A 148 -4.39 19.09 7.70
CA ARG A 148 -5.63 18.66 8.36
C ARG A 148 -5.90 17.17 8.23
N ALA A 149 -5.18 16.46 7.37
CA ALA A 149 -5.26 15.00 7.29
C ALA A 149 -4.65 14.31 8.52
N LEU A 150 -3.82 15.02 9.31
CA LEU A 150 -3.19 14.49 10.53
C LEU A 150 -2.52 13.14 10.30
N LEU A 151 -1.73 13.04 9.24
CA LEU A 151 -1.08 11.82 8.78
C LEU A 151 -0.26 11.18 9.90
N ARG A 152 -0.41 9.86 10.03
CA ARG A 152 0.37 9.05 10.96
C ARG A 152 0.92 7.85 10.20
N LEU A 153 2.20 7.60 10.40
CA LEU A 153 2.91 6.47 9.81
C LEU A 153 2.93 5.33 10.83
N TYR A 154 2.67 4.12 10.37
CA TYR A 154 2.78 2.89 11.12
C TYR A 154 3.39 1.82 10.22
N ASP A 155 4.13 0.88 10.80
CA ASP A 155 4.55 -0.34 10.11
C ASP A 155 3.36 -1.25 9.81
N THR A 156 3.53 -2.19 8.87
CA THR A 156 2.45 -3.12 8.50
C THR A 156 2.98 -4.47 8.04
N LEU A 157 3.85 -4.48 7.03
CA LEU A 157 4.36 -5.72 6.43
C LEU A 157 5.84 -5.92 6.78
N PHE A 158 6.14 -7.07 7.40
CA PHE A 158 7.49 -7.53 7.70
C PHE A 158 7.84 -8.68 6.76
N LEU A 159 8.98 -8.59 6.09
CA LEU A 159 9.42 -9.59 5.12
C LEU A 159 10.64 -10.34 5.63
N ARG A 160 10.63 -11.66 5.43
CA ARG A 160 11.78 -12.53 5.60
C ARG A 160 12.02 -13.31 4.31
N LEU A 161 13.20 -13.14 3.72
CA LEU A 161 13.60 -13.95 2.58
C LEU A 161 14.00 -15.34 3.10
N VAL A 162 13.26 -16.36 2.69
CA VAL A 162 13.54 -17.76 3.05
C VAL A 162 14.51 -18.37 2.03
N ASP A 163 14.25 -18.13 0.75
CA ASP A 163 15.16 -18.43 -0.36
C ASP A 163 15.56 -17.12 -1.03
N VAL A 164 16.78 -16.67 -0.79
CA VAL A 164 17.28 -15.38 -1.29
C VAL A 164 17.37 -15.36 -2.82
N GLY A 165 17.89 -16.43 -3.42
CA GLY A 165 18.08 -16.51 -4.87
C GLY A 165 16.76 -16.51 -5.61
N ALA A 166 15.81 -17.33 -5.16
CA ALA A 166 14.48 -17.39 -5.75
C ALA A 166 13.71 -16.08 -5.56
N ALA A 167 13.76 -15.47 -4.37
CA ALA A 167 13.08 -14.21 -4.12
C ALA A 167 13.64 -13.08 -5.01
N LEU A 168 14.95 -12.87 -5.00
CA LEU A 168 15.57 -11.82 -5.82
C LEU A 168 15.30 -12.03 -7.32
N THR A 169 15.27 -13.29 -7.79
CA THR A 169 14.90 -13.61 -9.19
C THR A 169 13.42 -13.41 -9.50
N ALA A 170 12.52 -13.52 -8.52
CA ALA A 170 11.08 -13.42 -8.73
C ALA A 170 10.57 -11.99 -8.93
N ARG A 171 11.38 -10.97 -8.62
CA ARG A 171 11.02 -9.56 -8.80
C ARG A 171 11.69 -8.94 -10.02
N SER A 172 11.10 -7.88 -10.55
CA SER A 172 11.75 -7.02 -11.53
C SER A 172 12.60 -5.93 -10.86
N TYR A 173 13.52 -5.37 -11.65
CA TYR A 173 14.44 -4.31 -11.26
C TYR A 173 14.30 -3.12 -12.21
N ALA A 174 14.48 -1.90 -11.70
CA ALA A 174 14.32 -0.67 -12.47
C ALA A 174 15.60 -0.22 -13.20
N SER A 175 16.69 -0.98 -13.03
CA SER A 175 17.99 -0.75 -13.67
C SER A 175 18.60 -2.10 -14.08
N GLU A 176 19.45 -2.08 -15.10
CA GLU A 176 20.25 -3.24 -15.51
C GLU A 176 21.70 -3.17 -14.98
N GLU A 177 22.06 -2.10 -14.26
CA GLU A 177 23.38 -2.00 -13.60
C GLU A 177 23.51 -3.12 -12.56
N PRO A 178 24.54 -4.00 -12.68
CA PRO A 178 24.69 -5.12 -11.78
C PRO A 178 25.10 -4.67 -10.36
N LEU A 179 24.72 -5.47 -9.37
CA LEU A 179 25.03 -5.23 -7.97
C LEU A 179 25.37 -6.55 -7.28
N VAL A 180 26.46 -6.58 -6.53
CA VAL A 180 26.84 -7.74 -5.71
C VAL A 180 26.58 -7.45 -4.23
N LEU A 181 25.75 -8.28 -3.60
CA LEU A 181 25.44 -8.21 -2.17
C LEU A 181 26.21 -9.29 -1.42
N GLU A 182 26.98 -8.91 -0.40
CA GLU A 182 27.44 -9.84 0.65
C GLU A 182 26.33 -9.94 1.70
N LEU A 183 25.62 -11.07 1.73
CA LEU A 183 24.49 -11.29 2.62
C LEU A 183 24.89 -12.20 3.78
N GLU A 184 24.53 -11.80 4.99
CA GLU A 184 24.60 -12.63 6.20
C GLU A 184 23.19 -13.07 6.61
N ASP A 185 23.04 -14.36 6.93
CA ASP A 185 21.82 -14.92 7.51
C ASP A 185 22.21 -15.93 8.60
N ALA A 186 22.18 -15.48 9.85
CA ALA A 186 22.51 -16.33 10.99
C ALA A 186 21.48 -17.45 11.25
N PHE A 187 20.24 -17.30 10.76
CA PHE A 187 19.17 -18.26 11.02
C PHE A 187 19.03 -19.31 9.92
N LEU A 188 19.25 -18.93 8.66
CA LEU A 188 19.36 -19.83 7.51
C LEU A 188 20.74 -19.63 6.86
N PRO A 189 21.81 -20.25 7.39
CA PRO A 189 23.18 -20.04 6.93
C PRO A 189 23.38 -20.33 5.44
N GLU A 190 22.55 -21.20 4.86
CA GLU A 190 22.51 -21.47 3.44
C GLU A 190 22.19 -20.24 2.59
N ASN A 191 21.56 -19.18 3.12
CA ASN A 191 21.36 -17.93 2.39
C ASN A 191 22.61 -17.05 2.35
N SER A 192 23.53 -17.24 3.29
CA SER A 192 24.71 -16.40 3.45
C SER A 192 25.66 -16.51 2.25
N GLY A 193 26.43 -15.44 2.00
CA GLY A 193 27.41 -15.32 0.94
C GLY A 193 27.05 -14.27 -0.10
N ARG A 194 27.72 -14.30 -1.24
CA ARG A 194 27.58 -13.27 -2.27
C ARG A 194 26.55 -13.60 -3.32
N TRP A 195 25.69 -12.62 -3.57
CA TRP A 195 24.63 -12.67 -4.57
C TRP A 195 24.83 -11.57 -5.60
N ARG A 196 25.05 -11.94 -6.86
CA ARG A 196 25.07 -11.01 -7.99
C ARG A 196 23.66 -10.86 -8.53
N ILE A 197 23.17 -9.63 -8.54
CA ILE A 197 21.92 -9.24 -9.18
C ILE A 197 22.28 -8.62 -10.53
N ALA A 198 21.85 -9.25 -11.61
CA ALA A 198 22.10 -8.82 -12.99
C ALA A 198 21.07 -9.47 -13.92
N ASP A 199 20.86 -8.90 -15.11
CA ASP A 199 20.05 -9.49 -16.19
C ASP A 199 18.64 -9.96 -15.75
N GLY A 200 18.05 -9.26 -14.78
CA GLY A 200 16.73 -9.57 -14.23
C GLY A 200 16.67 -10.72 -13.23
N GLY A 201 17.80 -11.26 -12.77
CA GLY A 201 17.86 -12.36 -11.82
C GLY A 201 18.94 -12.19 -10.76
N ALA A 202 19.06 -13.20 -9.89
CA ALA A 202 20.11 -13.27 -8.89
C ALA A 202 20.76 -14.66 -8.85
N GLU A 203 22.09 -14.69 -8.80
CA GLU A 203 22.88 -15.92 -8.70
C GLU A 203 24.03 -15.75 -7.71
N ARG A 204 24.65 -16.87 -7.31
CA ARG A 204 25.86 -16.82 -6.49
C ARG A 204 27.06 -16.37 -7.30
N THR A 205 27.97 -15.66 -6.64
CA THR A 205 29.22 -15.21 -7.27
C THR A 205 30.38 -15.21 -6.27
N ASP A 206 31.61 -15.20 -6.77
CA ASP A 206 32.83 -14.94 -6.02
C ASP A 206 33.36 -13.50 -6.24
N ASP A 207 32.72 -12.70 -7.11
CA ASP A 207 33.07 -11.29 -7.35
C ASP A 207 33.09 -10.48 -6.05
N ASP A 208 33.87 -9.38 -5.97
CA ASP A 208 33.81 -8.56 -4.76
C ASP A 208 32.45 -7.87 -4.62
N ALA A 209 31.96 -7.88 -3.38
CA ALA A 209 30.69 -7.28 -3.02
C ALA A 209 30.73 -5.75 -3.08
N ASP A 210 29.59 -5.17 -3.46
CA ASP A 210 29.32 -3.74 -3.48
C ASP A 210 28.74 -3.25 -2.15
N LEU A 211 27.85 -4.05 -1.56
CA LEU A 211 27.20 -3.81 -0.27
C LEU A 211 27.29 -5.06 0.61
N ALA A 212 27.40 -4.88 1.93
CA ALA A 212 27.24 -5.93 2.93
C ALA A 212 26.05 -5.64 3.84
N LEU A 213 25.22 -6.65 4.10
CA LEU A 213 23.98 -6.52 4.88
C LEU A 213 23.50 -7.86 5.46
N ASP A 214 22.66 -7.79 6.49
CA ASP A 214 21.90 -8.94 6.98
C ASP A 214 20.63 -9.17 6.13
N VAL A 215 20.13 -10.39 6.14
CA VAL A 215 18.91 -10.80 5.42
C VAL A 215 17.68 -9.97 5.78
N ASN A 216 17.62 -9.38 6.98
CA ASN A 216 16.51 -8.52 7.40
C ASN A 216 16.51 -7.18 6.65
N GLU A 217 17.68 -6.58 6.43
CA GLU A 217 17.83 -5.41 5.56
C GLU A 217 17.52 -5.76 4.11
N ALA A 218 17.89 -6.96 3.64
CA ALA A 218 17.51 -7.43 2.31
C ALA A 218 15.97 -7.51 2.18
N GLY A 219 15.28 -8.01 3.22
CA GLY A 219 13.81 -7.99 3.31
C GLY A 219 13.22 -6.58 3.28
N SER A 220 13.87 -5.61 3.92
CA SER A 220 13.46 -4.19 3.93
C SER A 220 13.56 -3.53 2.54
N LEU A 221 14.58 -3.89 1.76
CA LEU A 221 14.76 -3.42 0.38
C LEU A 221 13.84 -4.13 -0.62
N TYR A 222 13.44 -5.36 -0.32
CA TYR A 222 12.86 -6.30 -1.29
C TYR A 222 11.59 -5.81 -1.99
N LEU A 223 10.79 -4.93 -1.38
CA LEU A 223 9.59 -4.36 -2.03
C LEU A 223 9.74 -2.88 -2.43
N GLY A 224 10.93 -2.28 -2.30
CA GLY A 224 11.15 -0.86 -2.64
C GLY A 224 10.59 0.14 -1.61
N GLY A 225 10.24 -0.34 -0.41
CA GLY A 225 9.75 0.51 0.68
C GLY A 225 10.83 1.46 1.20
N PHE A 226 11.99 0.87 1.52
CA PHE A 226 13.19 1.55 1.99
C PHE A 226 14.29 1.51 0.93
N THR A 227 15.25 2.42 1.05
CA THR A 227 16.41 2.56 0.15
C THR A 227 17.68 2.06 0.82
N ALA A 228 18.63 1.56 0.05
CA ALA A 228 19.92 1.13 0.58
C ALA A 228 20.66 2.32 1.21
N SER A 229 20.56 3.51 0.61
CA SER A 229 21.13 4.73 1.19
C SER A 229 20.55 5.09 2.56
N GLU A 230 19.25 4.87 2.81
CA GLU A 230 18.65 5.05 4.15
C GLU A 230 19.26 4.08 5.15
N LEU A 231 19.40 2.81 4.78
CA LEU A 231 19.94 1.78 5.66
C LEU A 231 21.45 1.95 5.91
N VAL A 232 22.21 2.46 4.94
CA VAL A 232 23.62 2.86 5.14
C VAL A 232 23.72 4.02 6.12
N ARG A 233 22.89 5.06 5.98
CA ARG A 233 22.86 6.18 6.94
C ARG A 233 22.47 5.74 8.34
N ALA A 234 21.66 4.70 8.47
CA ALA A 234 21.29 4.09 9.74
C ALA A 234 22.39 3.18 10.31
N GLY A 235 23.44 2.87 9.55
CA GLY A 235 24.51 1.96 9.96
C GLY A 235 24.14 0.47 9.90
N LEU A 236 23.03 0.12 9.24
CA LEU A 236 22.54 -1.26 9.10
C LEU A 236 23.10 -1.97 7.86
N VAL A 237 23.39 -1.20 6.80
CA VAL A 237 24.04 -1.68 5.57
C VAL A 237 25.41 -1.03 5.47
N ARG A 238 26.42 -1.79 5.05
CA ARG A 238 27.78 -1.29 4.86
C ARG A 238 28.11 -1.18 3.38
N GLU A 239 28.45 0.03 2.94
CA GLU A 239 28.90 0.28 1.58
C GLU A 239 30.37 -0.13 1.42
N LEU A 240 30.65 -1.04 0.48
CA LEU A 240 32.00 -1.57 0.24
C LEU A 240 32.66 -0.96 -0.99
N ARG A 241 31.85 -0.57 -1.97
CA ARG A 241 32.28 0.19 -3.15
C ARG A 241 31.53 1.50 -3.21
N GLU A 242 32.26 2.58 -3.47
CA GLU A 242 31.68 3.92 -3.57
C GLU A 242 30.52 3.97 -4.58
N GLY A 243 29.41 4.58 -4.18
CA GLY A 243 28.21 4.75 -5.00
C GLY A 243 27.36 3.48 -5.14
N ALA A 244 27.71 2.37 -4.49
CA ALA A 244 26.92 1.15 -4.50
C ALA A 244 25.53 1.35 -3.89
N ALA A 245 25.41 2.16 -2.83
CA ALA A 245 24.10 2.43 -2.21
C ALA A 245 23.15 3.12 -3.19
N GLN A 246 23.66 4.10 -3.96
CA GLN A 246 22.87 4.80 -4.96
C GLN A 246 22.55 3.93 -6.20
N ARG A 247 23.45 3.00 -6.55
CA ARG A 247 23.14 1.97 -7.56
C ARG A 247 22.01 1.06 -7.08
N ALA A 248 22.08 0.59 -5.84
CA ALA A 248 21.06 -0.24 -5.23
C ALA A 248 19.71 0.48 -5.13
N ASP A 249 19.69 1.78 -4.76
CA ASP A 249 18.46 2.57 -4.73
C ASP A 249 17.76 2.61 -6.09
N ARG A 250 18.53 2.79 -7.17
CA ARG A 250 17.99 2.79 -8.55
C ARG A 250 17.55 1.40 -8.98
N LEU A 251 18.30 0.36 -8.61
CA LEU A 251 18.01 -1.03 -8.95
C LEU A 251 16.71 -1.52 -8.29
N PHE A 252 16.55 -1.29 -6.99
CA PHE A 252 15.42 -1.76 -6.19
C PHE A 252 14.18 -0.85 -6.26
N ALA A 253 14.27 0.30 -6.94
CA ALA A 253 13.19 1.26 -7.08
C ALA A 253 11.92 0.64 -7.68
N THR A 254 10.78 1.11 -7.18
CA THR A 254 9.45 0.75 -7.67
C THR A 254 8.66 2.02 -7.99
N SER A 255 7.75 1.93 -8.96
CA SER A 255 6.90 3.08 -9.35
C SER A 255 5.85 3.44 -8.30
N ARG A 256 5.46 2.46 -7.46
CA ARG A 256 4.57 2.62 -6.31
C ARG A 256 5.28 2.14 -5.06
N LYS A 257 5.05 2.82 -3.95
CA LYS A 257 5.48 2.30 -2.65
C LYS A 257 4.71 1.03 -2.30
N PRO A 258 5.36 0.07 -1.61
CA PRO A 258 4.71 -1.15 -1.24
C PRO A 258 3.57 -0.88 -0.26
N TRP A 259 2.50 -1.65 -0.41
CA TRP A 259 1.29 -1.47 0.38
C TRP A 259 0.62 -2.81 0.65
N CYS A 260 0.28 -3.03 1.91
CA CYS A 260 -0.62 -4.11 2.34
C CYS A 260 -1.82 -3.44 3.01
N PRO A 261 -3.05 -3.54 2.46
CA PRO A 261 -4.23 -2.88 3.03
C PRO A 261 -4.77 -3.56 4.30
N GLU A 262 -4.05 -4.55 4.84
CA GLU A 262 -4.57 -5.47 5.84
C GLU A 262 -3.49 -5.99 6.79
N ILE A 263 -3.93 -6.43 7.97
CA ILE A 263 -3.11 -7.09 9.00
C ILE A 263 -3.59 -8.54 9.13
N PHE A 264 -2.68 -9.51 9.16
CA PHE A 264 -2.96 -10.94 9.29
C PHE A 264 -1.94 -11.65 10.17
#